data_AF-A0A962ZQW8-F1
#
_entry.id   AF-A0A962ZQW8-F1
#
_cell.length_a   1.000
_cell.length_b   1.000
_cell.length_c   1.000
_cell.angle_alpha   90.00
_cell.angle_beta   90.00
_cell.angle_gamma   90.00
#
_symmetry.space_group_name_H-M   'P 1'
#
loop_
_entity.id
_entity.type
_entity.pdbx_description
1 polymer ?
#
loop_
_entity_poly.entity_id
_entity_poly.type
_entity_poly.pdbx_seq_one_letter_code
_entity_poly.pdbx_strand_id
1 'polypeptide(L)'
;MFHSARILLRLSIAALVVFAPVDGSARSFTDPSIDSEHLHASMARMESFRREAPDGAEGIAYSVSSRDALRYLATLMQDAGMMTHIDVAGNLIGRHQGRQSLPPLVLGSHIDTVTNGAYCSHSAGAIAAIEIASTLHEEGLVLEHPLEIIIWSNSESGTSGSRSINGSIEARAMQQPGPGGRTIGEGIAF
;
A
#
# COMPACT_ATOMS: atom_id res chain seq x y z
N MET A 1 20.38 -8.39 44.21
CA MET A 1 19.16 -7.68 44.64
C MET A 1 18.80 -6.71 43.52
N PHE A 2 17.61 -6.84 42.91
CA PHE A 2 17.02 -6.05 41.79
C PHE A 2 17.74 -6.20 40.43
N HIS A 3 17.29 -6.94 39.40
CA HIS A 3 15.97 -7.12 38.75
C HIS A 3 15.33 -5.80 38.28
N SER A 4 15.68 -5.37 37.07
CA SER A 4 14.97 -4.31 36.33
C SER A 4 14.13 -4.93 35.22
N ALA A 5 12.83 -4.83 35.41
CA ALA A 5 11.78 -5.37 34.56
C ALA A 5 11.73 -4.66 33.19
N ARG A 6 11.64 -5.46 32.12
CA ARG A 6 11.22 -5.02 30.79
C ARG A 6 9.70 -4.83 30.81
N ILE A 7 9.25 -3.60 30.63
CA ILE A 7 7.82 -3.26 30.44
C ILE A 7 7.46 -3.61 28.99
N LEU A 8 6.72 -4.70 28.81
CA LEU A 8 6.06 -5.07 27.55
C LEU A 8 4.62 -4.54 27.61
N LEU A 9 4.33 -3.50 26.83
CA LEU A 9 2.98 -2.98 26.64
C LEU A 9 2.30 -3.82 25.55
N ARG A 10 1.49 -4.81 25.94
CA ARG A 10 0.58 -5.54 25.03
C ARG A 10 -0.77 -4.83 25.01
N LEU A 11 -1.08 -4.12 23.93
CA LEU A 11 -2.43 -3.66 23.62
C LEU A 11 -3.16 -4.74 22.83
N SER A 12 -3.99 -5.52 23.51
CA SER A 12 -4.90 -6.47 22.87
C SER A 12 -6.21 -5.75 22.53
N ILE A 13 -6.49 -5.54 21.25
CA ILE A 13 -7.85 -5.22 20.78
C ILE A 13 -8.46 -6.54 20.31
N ALA A 14 -9.34 -7.12 21.13
CA ALA A 14 -10.11 -8.30 20.78
C ALA A 14 -11.32 -7.87 19.95
N ALA A 15 -11.29 -8.11 18.64
CA ALA A 15 -12.50 -8.16 17.82
C ALA A 15 -13.05 -9.60 17.88
N LEU A 16 -14.17 -9.76 18.56
CA LEU A 16 -14.90 -11.03 18.64
C LEU A 16 -15.54 -11.33 17.27
N VAL A 17 -14.94 -12.24 16.52
CA VAL A 17 -15.60 -12.89 15.37
C VAL A 17 -16.06 -14.26 15.83
N VAL A 18 -17.37 -14.46 15.85
CA VAL A 18 -18.00 -15.76 16.12
C VAL A 18 -17.98 -16.59 14.84
N PHE A 19 -17.28 -17.72 14.84
CA PHE A 19 -17.54 -18.83 13.92
C PHE A 19 -17.69 -20.13 14.73
N ALA A 20 -18.74 -20.89 14.40
CA ALA A 20 -19.17 -22.13 15.05
C ALA A 20 -18.14 -23.28 14.87
N PRO A 21 -18.18 -24.34 15.72
CA PRO A 21 -17.13 -25.34 15.77
C PRO A 21 -17.44 -26.52 14.83
N VAL A 22 -16.48 -26.95 14.01
CA VAL A 22 -16.41 -28.31 13.47
C VAL A 22 -14.94 -28.74 13.34
N ASP A 23 -14.66 -29.88 13.96
CA ASP A 23 -13.46 -30.73 13.95
C ASP A 23 -12.23 -30.32 14.78
N GLY A 24 -12.04 -31.07 15.87
CA GLY A 24 -11.03 -30.92 16.92
C GLY A 24 -9.60 -31.29 16.53
N SER A 25 -9.10 -30.80 15.40
CA SER A 25 -7.68 -30.54 15.25
C SER A 25 -7.47 -29.04 15.44
N ALA A 26 -7.12 -28.61 16.65
CA ALA A 26 -6.62 -27.27 16.86
C ALA A 26 -5.34 -27.14 16.03
N ARG A 27 -5.46 -26.62 14.80
CA ARG A 27 -4.29 -26.08 14.10
C ARG A 27 -3.75 -25.02 15.05
N SER A 28 -2.54 -25.21 15.53
CA SER A 28 -1.79 -24.13 16.17
C SER A 28 -1.61 -23.07 15.10
N PHE A 29 -2.55 -22.12 15.01
CA PHE A 29 -2.30 -20.87 14.35
C PHE A 29 -1.29 -20.14 15.23
N THR A 30 -0.02 -20.15 14.83
CA THR A 30 0.84 -19.04 15.21
C THR A 30 0.24 -17.83 14.53
N ASP A 31 -0.24 -16.87 15.32
CA ASP A 31 -0.75 -15.62 14.75
C ASP A 31 0.36 -15.02 13.88
N PRO A 32 0.12 -14.80 12.57
CA PRO A 32 1.12 -14.21 11.71
C PRO A 32 1.53 -12.85 12.30
N SER A 33 2.84 -12.64 12.40
CA SER A 33 3.42 -11.42 12.95
C SER A 33 4.06 -10.63 11.83
N ILE A 34 3.78 -9.33 11.80
CA ILE A 34 4.43 -8.38 10.90
C ILE A 34 5.94 -8.32 11.20
N ASP A 35 6.78 -8.30 10.16
CA ASP A 35 8.20 -8.01 10.30
C ASP A 35 8.39 -6.50 10.47
N SER A 36 8.60 -6.09 11.72
CA SER A 36 8.81 -4.68 12.02
C SER A 36 10.08 -4.12 11.39
N GLU A 37 11.15 -4.90 11.24
CA GLU A 37 12.41 -4.40 10.67
C GLU A 37 12.25 -4.13 9.18
N HIS A 38 11.63 -5.05 8.44
CA HIS A 38 11.32 -4.88 7.03
C HIS A 38 10.37 -3.71 6.77
N LEU A 39 9.33 -3.57 7.60
CA LEU A 39 8.38 -2.46 7.53
C LEU A 39 9.08 -1.10 7.73
N HIS A 40 9.91 -0.96 8.76
CA HIS A 40 10.63 0.29 9.03
C HIS A 40 11.69 0.59 7.96
N ALA A 41 12.39 -0.44 7.45
CA ALA A 41 13.33 -0.27 6.34
C ALA A 41 12.63 0.23 5.07
N SER A 42 11.45 -0.31 4.77
CA SER A 42 10.63 0.11 3.63
C SER A 42 10.15 1.56 3.77
N MET A 43 9.71 1.97 4.97
CA MET A 43 9.39 3.37 5.27
C MET A 43 10.60 4.30 5.09
N ALA A 44 11.77 3.89 5.58
CA ALA A 44 13.00 4.69 5.45
C ALA A 44 13.44 4.83 3.98
N ARG A 45 13.27 3.79 3.16
CA ARG A 45 13.54 3.84 1.72
C ARG A 45 12.56 4.76 1.00
N MET A 46 11.28 4.68 1.31
CA MET A 46 10.27 5.58 0.74
C MET A 46 10.62 7.04 1.01
N GLU A 47 10.99 7.38 2.24
CA GLU A 47 11.42 8.73 2.62
C GLU A 47 12.70 9.19 1.89
N SER A 48 13.54 8.29 1.36
CA SER A 48 14.72 8.69 0.59
C SER A 48 14.37 9.20 -0.80
N PHE A 49 13.35 8.64 -1.46
CA PHE A 49 12.88 9.13 -2.76
C PHE A 49 12.41 10.58 -2.71
N ARG A 50 11.92 11.03 -1.54
CA ARG A 50 11.64 12.43 -1.29
C ARG A 50 12.92 13.26 -1.40
N ARG A 51 13.94 12.94 -0.60
CA ARG A 51 15.22 13.69 -0.56
C ARG A 51 15.98 13.68 -1.89
N GLU A 52 15.77 12.65 -2.70
CA GLU A 52 16.41 12.49 -4.01
C GLU A 52 15.69 13.29 -5.11
N ALA A 53 14.49 13.83 -4.84
CA ALA A 53 13.74 14.59 -5.83
C ALA A 53 14.31 16.02 -5.98
N PRO A 54 14.36 16.56 -7.22
CA PRO A 54 14.75 17.95 -7.44
C PRO A 54 13.75 18.92 -6.77
N ASP A 55 14.29 20.03 -6.25
CA ASP A 55 13.61 21.03 -5.41
C ASP A 55 12.12 21.23 -5.77
N GLY A 56 11.23 20.83 -4.85
CA GLY A 56 9.78 21.08 -4.93
C GLY A 56 8.94 20.02 -5.65
N ALA A 57 9.54 19.02 -6.31
CA ALA A 57 8.81 17.91 -6.95
C ALA A 57 8.65 16.67 -6.04
N GLU A 58 9.06 16.80 -4.78
CA GLU A 58 8.94 15.81 -3.72
C GLU A 58 7.50 15.31 -3.56
N GLY A 59 7.26 14.04 -3.90
CA GLY A 59 5.96 13.39 -3.70
C GLY A 59 4.82 13.87 -4.60
N ILE A 60 5.07 14.73 -5.58
CA ILE A 60 4.01 15.11 -6.52
C ILE A 60 3.61 13.91 -7.39
N ALA A 61 2.31 13.64 -7.51
CA ALA A 61 1.79 12.59 -8.38
C ALA A 61 2.33 12.73 -9.82
N TYR A 62 2.71 11.61 -10.44
CA TYR A 62 3.26 11.54 -11.80
C TYR A 62 4.63 12.23 -12.00
N SER A 63 5.31 12.64 -10.93
CA SER A 63 6.70 13.09 -10.98
C SER A 63 7.65 11.90 -11.19
N VAL A 64 8.92 12.18 -11.52
CA VAL A 64 9.96 11.14 -11.62
C VAL A 64 10.15 10.43 -10.27
N SER A 65 10.18 11.18 -9.16
CA SER A 65 10.33 10.60 -7.82
C SER A 65 9.14 9.73 -7.43
N SER A 66 7.91 10.13 -7.78
CA SER A 66 6.71 9.31 -7.58
C SER A 66 6.79 8.00 -8.37
N ARG A 67 7.29 8.03 -9.62
CA ARG A 67 7.47 6.83 -10.44
C ARG A 67 8.52 5.88 -9.86
N ASP A 68 9.65 6.41 -9.40
CA ASP A 68 10.71 5.59 -8.83
C ASP A 68 10.26 4.96 -7.49
N ALA A 69 9.48 5.69 -6.70
CA ALA A 69 8.82 5.14 -5.52
C ALA A 69 7.81 4.04 -5.88
N LEU A 70 6.95 4.24 -6.90
CA LEU A 70 6.02 3.20 -7.37
C LEU A 70 6.75 1.96 -7.89
N ARG A 71 7.88 2.13 -8.61
CA ARG A 71 8.71 1.00 -9.05
C ARG A 71 9.25 0.20 -7.88
N TYR A 72 9.75 0.88 -6.85
CA TYR A 72 10.19 0.23 -5.63
C TYR A 72 9.07 -0.55 -4.94
N LEU A 73 7.89 0.06 -4.77
CA LEU A 73 6.73 -0.62 -4.19
C LEU A 73 6.26 -1.81 -5.03
N ALA A 74 6.32 -1.69 -6.37
CA ALA A 74 6.00 -2.80 -7.27
C ALA A 74 6.97 -3.97 -7.07
N THR A 75 8.26 -3.70 -6.85
CA THR A 75 9.25 -4.74 -6.49
C THR A 75 8.91 -5.38 -5.15
N LEU A 76 8.58 -4.62 -4.10
CA LEU A 76 8.17 -5.21 -2.82
C LEU A 76 6.93 -6.10 -2.97
N MET A 77 5.93 -5.67 -3.74
CA MET A 77 4.74 -6.49 -4.02
C MET A 77 5.09 -7.77 -4.79
N GLN A 78 6.03 -7.70 -5.74
CA GLN A 78 6.49 -8.87 -6.50
C GLN A 78 7.28 -9.84 -5.62
N ASP A 79 8.14 -9.33 -4.74
CA ASP A 79 8.88 -10.11 -3.76
C ASP A 79 7.95 -10.78 -2.74
N ALA A 80 6.83 -10.13 -2.41
CA ALA A 80 5.70 -10.71 -1.69
C ALA A 80 4.89 -11.72 -2.53
N GLY A 81 5.30 -12.07 -3.75
CA GLY A 81 4.63 -13.05 -4.59
C GLY A 81 3.35 -12.56 -5.28
N MET A 82 3.11 -11.25 -5.35
CA MET A 82 1.95 -10.68 -6.03
C MET A 82 2.22 -10.47 -7.53
N MET A 83 1.18 -10.60 -8.34
CA MET A 83 1.21 -10.09 -9.72
C MET A 83 0.94 -8.59 -9.70
N THR A 84 1.81 -7.78 -10.30
CA THR A 84 1.68 -6.32 -10.31
C THR A 84 1.40 -5.77 -11.70
N HIS A 85 0.59 -4.70 -11.77
CA HIS A 85 0.39 -3.90 -12.96
C HIS A 85 0.07 -2.45 -12.59
N ILE A 86 0.22 -1.55 -13.54
CA ILE A 86 -0.23 -0.16 -13.43
C ILE A 86 -1.43 0.01 -14.36
N ASP A 87 -2.54 0.53 -13.84
CA ASP A 87 -3.73 0.78 -14.63
C ASP A 87 -3.65 2.10 -15.43
N VAL A 88 -4.68 2.36 -16.22
CA VAL A 88 -4.76 3.57 -17.07
C VAL A 88 -4.87 4.87 -16.28
N ALA A 89 -5.08 4.86 -14.96
CA ALA A 89 -5.07 6.07 -14.13
C ALA A 89 -3.73 6.26 -13.39
N GLY A 90 -2.80 5.33 -13.58
CA GLY A 90 -1.52 5.30 -12.89
C GLY A 90 -1.60 4.66 -11.50
N ASN A 91 -2.67 3.94 -11.16
CA ASN A 91 -2.70 3.18 -9.91
C ASN A 91 -1.78 1.98 -10.03
N LEU A 92 -0.93 1.74 -9.02
CA LEU A 92 -0.20 0.48 -8.91
C LEU A 92 -1.10 -0.53 -8.20
N ILE A 93 -1.30 -1.69 -8.83
CA ILE A 93 -2.17 -2.75 -8.31
C ILE A 93 -1.35 -4.04 -8.24
N GLY A 94 -1.20 -4.57 -7.02
CA GLY A 94 -0.68 -5.90 -6.74
C GLY A 94 -1.82 -6.85 -6.42
N ARG A 95 -1.78 -8.09 -6.93
CA ARG A 95 -2.80 -9.12 -6.66
C ARG A 95 -2.19 -10.46 -6.29
N HIS A 96 -2.69 -11.02 -5.18
CA HIS A 96 -2.62 -12.44 -4.89
C HIS A 96 -3.90 -13.16 -5.31
N GLN A 97 -3.74 -14.35 -5.85
CA GLN A 97 -4.86 -15.23 -6.12
C GLN A 97 -5.39 -15.83 -4.81
N GLY A 98 -6.69 -15.76 -4.60
CA GLY A 98 -7.37 -16.47 -3.52
C GLY A 98 -7.69 -17.91 -3.93
N ARG A 99 -8.04 -18.74 -2.94
CA ARG A 99 -8.48 -20.13 -3.17
C ARG A 99 -9.78 -20.24 -3.94
N GLN A 100 -10.62 -19.20 -3.86
CA GLN A 100 -11.94 -19.17 -4.49
C GLN A 100 -12.07 -17.99 -5.45
N SER A 101 -13.04 -18.09 -6.36
CA SER A 101 -13.44 -17.00 -7.24
C SER A 101 -14.42 -16.07 -6.52
N LEU A 102 -13.92 -15.36 -5.51
CA LEU A 102 -14.66 -14.39 -4.71
C LEU A 102 -14.22 -12.95 -5.01
N PRO A 103 -15.02 -11.93 -4.65
CA PRO A 103 -14.59 -10.54 -4.71
C PRO A 103 -13.28 -10.32 -3.92
N PRO A 104 -12.35 -9.48 -4.40
CA PRO A 104 -11.09 -9.27 -3.71
C PRO A 104 -11.29 -8.52 -2.39
N LEU A 105 -10.46 -8.84 -1.40
CA LEU A 105 -10.19 -7.96 -0.27
C LEU A 105 -9.20 -6.90 -0.74
N VAL A 106 -9.55 -5.63 -0.59
CA VAL A 106 -8.71 -4.51 -1.07
C VAL A 106 -8.10 -3.79 0.11
N LEU A 107 -6.77 -3.70 0.12
CA LEU A 107 -5.98 -2.85 1.00
C LEU A 107 -5.26 -1.79 0.17
N GLY A 108 -4.82 -0.69 0.77
CA GLY A 108 -4.10 0.33 0.02
C GLY A 108 -3.97 1.66 0.74
N SER A 109 -3.25 2.57 0.10
CA SER A 109 -3.19 3.99 0.42
C SER A 109 -2.69 4.74 -0.83
N HIS A 110 -2.23 5.97 -0.67
CA HIS A 110 -1.49 6.70 -1.68
C HIS A 110 -0.09 7.02 -1.18
N ILE A 111 0.78 7.48 -2.09
CA ILE A 111 2.13 7.93 -1.74
C ILE A 111 2.40 9.36 -2.19
N ASP A 112 1.49 9.94 -2.97
CA ASP A 112 1.61 11.33 -3.39
C ASP A 112 1.32 12.28 -2.23
N THR A 113 1.97 13.44 -2.27
CA THR A 113 1.88 14.52 -1.28
C THR A 113 1.62 15.85 -1.97
N VAL A 114 1.01 16.79 -1.26
CA VAL A 114 1.04 18.20 -1.65
C VAL A 114 2.43 18.80 -1.43
N THR A 115 2.73 19.93 -2.09
CA THR A 115 3.98 20.69 -1.87
C THR A 115 4.12 21.03 -0.37
N ASN A 116 5.28 20.69 0.23
CA ASN A 116 5.57 20.82 1.66
C ASN A 116 4.71 19.91 2.59
N GLY A 117 4.06 18.86 2.07
CA GLY A 117 3.31 17.88 2.87
C GLY A 117 4.20 16.92 3.67
N ALA A 118 3.68 16.36 4.77
CA ALA A 118 4.40 15.40 5.62
C ALA A 118 4.43 13.99 5.00
N TYR A 119 5.51 13.68 4.28
CA TYR A 119 5.67 12.49 3.42
C TYR A 119 5.52 11.12 4.11
N CYS A 120 6.06 10.94 5.33
CA CYS A 120 5.97 9.66 6.05
C CYS A 120 4.54 9.24 6.44
N SER A 121 3.60 10.18 6.61
CA SER A 121 2.24 9.82 7.06
C SER A 121 1.38 9.21 5.95
N HIS A 122 1.60 9.59 4.70
CA HIS A 122 0.73 9.21 3.58
C HIS A 122 1.05 7.79 3.07
N SER A 123 2.34 7.45 2.97
CA SER A 123 2.80 6.13 2.49
C SER A 123 2.66 4.99 3.51
N ALA A 124 2.43 5.29 4.79
CA ALA A 124 2.36 4.29 5.86
C ALA A 124 1.31 3.21 5.59
N GLY A 125 0.11 3.59 5.12
CA GLY A 125 -0.95 2.63 4.80
C GLY A 125 -0.61 1.73 3.60
N ALA A 126 0.11 2.26 2.61
CA ALA A 126 0.57 1.52 1.43
C ALA A 126 1.62 0.47 1.83
N ILE A 127 2.60 0.88 2.63
CA ILE A 127 3.68 -0.01 3.08
C ILE A 127 3.14 -1.06 4.04
N ALA A 128 2.26 -0.69 4.97
CA ALA A 128 1.62 -1.64 5.87
C ALA A 128 0.76 -2.68 5.11
N ALA A 129 0.06 -2.27 4.04
CA ALA A 129 -0.67 -3.20 3.19
C ALA A 129 0.28 -4.21 2.51
N ILE A 130 1.40 -3.73 1.97
CA ILE A 130 2.41 -4.60 1.32
C ILE A 130 3.01 -5.56 2.34
N GLU A 131 3.31 -5.08 3.54
CA GLU A 131 3.85 -5.91 4.62
C GLU A 131 2.88 -7.02 5.02
N ILE A 132 1.57 -6.76 5.06
CA ILE A 132 0.57 -7.81 5.26
C ILE A 132 0.66 -8.88 4.16
N ALA A 133 0.84 -8.50 2.89
CA ALA A 133 1.03 -9.47 1.81
C ALA A 133 2.34 -10.24 1.95
N SER A 134 3.45 -9.58 2.30
CA SER A 134 4.73 -10.24 2.57
C SER A 134 4.62 -11.29 3.67
N THR A 135 4.02 -10.94 4.81
CA THR A 135 3.81 -11.90 5.91
C THR A 135 2.96 -13.08 5.47
N LEU A 136 1.89 -12.86 4.70
CA LEU A 136 1.08 -13.96 4.16
C LEU A 136 1.89 -14.87 3.22
N HIS A 137 2.74 -14.27 2.38
CA HIS A 137 3.59 -15.00 1.44
C HIS A 137 4.63 -15.86 2.15
N GLU A 138 5.35 -15.28 3.12
CA GLU A 138 6.41 -15.95 3.90
C GLU A 138 5.86 -17.10 4.74
N GLU A 139 4.68 -16.93 5.32
CA GLU A 139 3.98 -17.97 6.09
C GLU A 139 3.25 -19.00 5.20
N GLY A 140 3.28 -18.83 3.87
CA GLY A 140 2.60 -19.71 2.92
C GLY A 140 1.07 -19.71 3.06
N LEU A 141 0.49 -18.63 3.58
CA LEU A 141 -0.93 -18.47 3.84
C LEU A 141 -1.65 -17.94 2.59
N VAL A 142 -2.61 -18.73 2.09
CA VAL A 142 -3.48 -18.34 0.97
C VAL A 142 -4.90 -18.11 1.48
N LEU A 143 -5.41 -16.90 1.28
CA LEU A 143 -6.76 -16.50 1.67
C LEU A 143 -7.84 -17.14 0.77
N GLU A 144 -9.08 -17.22 1.26
CA GLU A 144 -10.21 -17.67 0.43
C GLU A 144 -10.52 -16.65 -0.68
N HIS A 145 -10.55 -15.36 -0.33
CA HIS A 145 -10.67 -14.26 -1.27
C HIS A 145 -9.31 -13.91 -1.89
N PRO A 146 -9.26 -13.44 -3.14
CA PRO A 146 -8.09 -12.73 -3.65
C PRO A 146 -7.75 -11.53 -2.76
N LEU A 147 -6.47 -11.20 -2.63
CA LEU A 147 -6.01 -9.98 -1.97
C LEU A 147 -5.49 -9.02 -3.04
N GLU A 148 -5.99 -7.79 -3.05
CA GLU A 148 -5.48 -6.72 -3.87
C GLU A 148 -4.92 -5.60 -3.01
N ILE A 149 -3.74 -5.12 -3.38
CA ILE A 149 -3.16 -3.90 -2.81
C ILE A 149 -3.15 -2.85 -3.90
N ILE A 150 -3.78 -1.71 -3.62
CA ILE A 150 -3.89 -0.61 -4.58
C ILE A 150 -3.19 0.62 -4.01
N ILE A 151 -2.24 1.15 -4.77
CA ILE A 151 -1.64 2.46 -4.49
C ILE A 151 -2.33 3.48 -5.40
N TRP A 152 -3.23 4.28 -4.83
CA TRP A 152 -4.04 5.23 -5.62
C TRP A 152 -3.22 6.43 -6.05
N SER A 153 -3.27 6.72 -7.35
CA SER A 153 -2.62 7.88 -7.94
C SER A 153 -3.41 9.17 -7.68
N ASN A 154 -2.66 10.26 -7.47
CA ASN A 154 -3.18 11.63 -7.36
C ASN A 154 -4.27 11.80 -6.27
N SER A 155 -4.07 11.18 -5.11
CA SER A 155 -5.07 11.20 -4.03
C SER A 155 -5.16 12.54 -3.33
N GLU A 156 -4.05 13.26 -3.20
CA GLU A 156 -4.01 14.55 -2.49
C GLU A 156 -4.59 15.71 -3.31
N SER A 157 -4.50 15.66 -4.64
CA SER A 157 -4.90 16.80 -5.49
C SER A 157 -6.24 16.62 -6.21
N GLY A 158 -6.76 15.40 -6.31
CA GLY A 158 -7.99 15.18 -7.09
C GLY A 158 -8.65 13.82 -6.97
N THR A 159 -8.05 12.87 -6.24
CA THR A 159 -8.56 11.49 -6.05
C THR A 159 -8.76 10.76 -7.38
N SER A 160 -7.99 11.10 -8.42
CA SER A 160 -8.20 10.61 -9.78
C SER A 160 -8.08 9.09 -9.88
N GLY A 161 -7.11 8.51 -9.15
CA GLY A 161 -6.92 7.08 -9.07
C GLY A 161 -8.18 6.35 -8.58
N SER A 162 -8.70 6.70 -7.40
CA SER A 162 -9.90 6.06 -6.84
C SER A 162 -11.18 6.39 -7.63
N ARG A 163 -11.30 7.60 -8.18
CA ARG A 163 -12.41 7.98 -9.05
C ARG A 163 -12.42 7.23 -10.39
N SER A 164 -11.26 6.83 -10.90
CA SER A 164 -11.19 6.00 -12.10
C SER A 164 -11.75 4.60 -11.83
N ILE A 165 -11.45 4.02 -10.66
CA ILE A 165 -11.91 2.68 -10.28
C ILE A 165 -13.43 2.64 -10.09
N ASN A 166 -14.01 3.66 -9.46
CA ASN A 166 -15.46 3.69 -9.24
C ASN A 166 -16.26 4.33 -10.39
N GLY A 167 -15.60 4.70 -11.50
CA GLY A 167 -16.23 5.28 -12.69
C GLY A 167 -16.69 6.73 -12.55
N SER A 168 -16.27 7.46 -11.51
CA SER A 168 -16.65 8.87 -11.28
C SER A 168 -15.65 9.90 -11.82
N ILE A 169 -14.62 9.47 -12.57
CA ILE A 169 -13.68 10.38 -13.20
C ILE A 169 -14.32 11.11 -14.40
N GLU A 170 -14.38 12.44 -14.33
CA GLU A 170 -14.92 13.26 -15.40
C GLU A 170 -13.83 13.62 -16.41
N ALA A 171 -14.17 13.70 -17.70
CA ALA A 171 -13.22 14.04 -18.77
C ALA A 171 -12.47 15.36 -18.53
N ARG A 172 -13.11 16.35 -17.90
CA ARG A 172 -12.48 17.63 -17.54
C ARG A 172 -11.35 17.47 -16.53
N ALA A 173 -11.41 16.50 -15.63
CA ALA A 173 -10.37 16.26 -14.64
C ALA A 173 -9.05 15.88 -15.32
N MET A 174 -9.12 15.14 -16.43
CA MET A 174 -7.95 14.72 -17.20
C MET A 174 -7.12 15.89 -17.75
N GLN A 175 -7.75 17.05 -17.95
CA GLN A 175 -7.13 18.25 -18.54
C GLN A 175 -6.69 19.29 -17.50
N GLN A 176 -6.98 19.07 -16.21
CA GLN A 176 -6.59 20.01 -15.18
C GLN A 176 -5.14 19.78 -14.77
N PRO A 177 -4.27 20.81 -14.83
CA PRO A 177 -2.90 20.70 -14.34
C PRO A 177 -2.89 20.58 -12.81
N GLY A 178 -2.16 19.60 -12.30
CA GLY A 178 -1.89 19.44 -10.88
C GLY A 178 -0.74 20.34 -10.39
N PRO A 179 -0.37 20.24 -9.11
CA PRO A 179 0.69 21.05 -8.51
C PRO A 179 2.06 20.98 -9.23
N GLY A 180 2.36 19.87 -9.92
CA GLY A 180 3.56 19.71 -10.74
C GLY A 180 3.48 20.31 -12.15
N GLY A 181 2.42 21.05 -12.47
CA GLY A 181 2.19 21.68 -13.77
C GLY A 181 1.75 20.72 -14.89
N ARG A 182 1.74 19.42 -14.64
CA ARG A 182 1.23 18.39 -15.57
C ARG A 182 -0.24 18.11 -15.33
N THR A 183 -0.97 17.88 -16.40
CA THR A 183 -2.32 17.33 -16.35
C THR A 183 -2.30 15.85 -15.97
N ILE A 184 -3.43 15.33 -15.48
CA ILE A 184 -3.58 13.89 -15.23
C ILE A 184 -3.37 13.08 -16.52
N GLY A 185 -3.86 13.58 -17.66
CA GLY A 185 -3.66 12.94 -18.96
C GLY A 185 -2.18 12.84 -19.36
N GLU A 186 -1.40 13.90 -19.15
CA GLU A 186 0.06 13.88 -19.38
C GLU A 186 0.79 12.99 -18.39
N GLY A 187 0.36 12.98 -17.12
CA GLY A 187 0.97 12.19 -16.06
C GLY A 187 0.78 10.68 -16.24
N ILE A 188 -0.40 10.25 -16.70
CA ILE A 188 -0.72 8.85 -17.02
C ILE A 188 0.10 8.33 -18.20
N ALA A 189 0.39 9.18 -19.20
CA ALA A 189 1.12 8.80 -20.39
C ALA A 189 2.65 8.73 -20.19
N PHE A 190 3.15 9.03 -18.98
CA PHE A 190 4.56 9.28 -18.68
C PHE A 190 5.38 8.04 -18.28
#